data_AF-A0A9W7TCM1-F1
#
_entry.id   AF-A0A9W7TCM1-F1
#
_cell.length_a   1.000
_cell.length_b   1.000
_cell.length_c   1.000
_cell.angle_alpha   90.00
_cell.angle_beta   90.00
_cell.angle_gamma   90.00
#
_symmetry.space_group_name_H-M   'P 1'
#
loop_
_entity.id
_entity.type
_entity.pdbx_description
1 polymer ?
#
loop_
_entity_poly.entity_id
_entity_poly.type
_entity_poly.pdbx_seq_one_letter_code
_entity_poly.pdbx_strand_id
1 'polypeptide(L)'
;MEMCSFIWMNKTGLILFCTPFLLLPLPLVVGTKVAKCAYVVALMAVYWCTEVLPLAVTALLPAVLFPLFRIMESKDVCMQYLKDTNMLFLGGLMVAVAVEHWNLHKRIALRVLLFVGVRPALLMLGFMGVTAFLSMWISNTATTAMMVPIVQAVLEQLNNRAEQEQMSPAEREEKNTEIQINNRVVLNGRISMDSGGEENHRETEERINLCKGLTLCVCYAASIGGTATLTGTGPNLVLMGQMSQLFPDNPDVINFASWFGFAFPNMIIMLTLAWLWLQIVFLGCNFKKTWGCGTVKTEKDIAAYNVIKEEHRRLGPMSFGELSVLALFVLLVVLWFTRDPGFVDGWATHFFNADKEFVTDATVSVFVAALLFVFPSKPPQLCSWRKQSFDTAPQSDSDPTPALLTWKVTQKKMPWSIILLLGGGFALAKGCEVSGLSKWLGDQMSPLQSIPPWAIAIVLCLMIATFTECTSNVATATLFLPILASMSQSIGINPLYVMIPCTLSASFAFMLPVATPPNAIVFSYGYLKVSDMAKTGIVMNIIGILSITLAINSWGRALFSLDTFPSWANTTAV
;
A
#
# COMPACT_ATOMS: atom_id res chain seq x y z
N MET A 1 21.41 22.54 -27.21
CA MET A 1 20.78 22.68 -25.87
C MET A 1 19.30 23.04 -25.96
N GLU A 2 18.90 24.00 -26.79
CA GLU A 2 17.49 24.40 -26.96
C GLU A 2 16.57 23.28 -27.48
N MET A 3 17.04 22.44 -28.40
CA MET A 3 16.26 21.29 -28.90
C MET A 3 15.99 20.25 -27.80
N CYS A 4 16.95 19.96 -26.92
CA CYS A 4 16.75 19.06 -25.77
C CYS A 4 15.80 19.67 -24.73
N SER A 5 15.90 20.98 -24.49
CA SER A 5 14.98 21.73 -23.63
C SER A 5 13.54 21.70 -24.17
N PHE A 6 13.36 21.93 -25.47
CA PHE A 6 12.07 21.87 -26.14
C PHE A 6 11.46 20.46 -26.12
N ILE A 7 12.27 19.42 -26.37
CA ILE A 7 11.85 18.02 -26.29
C ILE A 7 11.48 17.64 -24.86
N TRP A 8 12.19 18.14 -23.85
CA TRP A 8 11.85 17.89 -22.44
C TRP A 8 10.54 18.58 -22.04
N MET A 9 10.33 19.80 -22.52
CA MET A 9 9.12 20.59 -22.24
C MET A 9 7.88 20.07 -22.98
N ASN A 10 8.06 19.47 -24.18
CA ASN A 10 7.00 18.85 -24.98
C ASN A 10 6.97 17.31 -24.90
N LYS A 11 7.76 16.70 -23.99
CA LYS A 11 7.91 15.24 -23.86
C LYS A 11 6.57 14.53 -23.75
N THR A 12 5.67 15.09 -22.94
CA THR A 12 4.32 14.57 -22.72
C THR A 12 3.51 14.60 -24.00
N GLY A 13 3.52 15.72 -24.75
CA GLY A 13 2.82 15.83 -26.03
C GLY A 13 3.40 14.88 -27.08
N LEU A 14 4.72 14.76 -27.15
CA LEU A 14 5.39 13.88 -28.11
C LEU A 14 5.03 12.40 -27.85
N ILE A 15 5.09 11.94 -26.60
CA ILE A 15 4.68 10.57 -26.24
C ILE A 15 3.19 10.36 -26.55
N LEU A 16 2.33 11.30 -26.15
CA LEU A 16 0.89 11.21 -26.34
C LEU A 16 0.53 11.03 -27.82
N PHE A 17 1.09 11.84 -28.72
CA PHE A 17 0.76 11.79 -30.14
C PHE A 17 1.58 10.75 -30.90
N CYS A 18 2.89 10.65 -30.70
CA CYS A 18 3.74 9.77 -31.49
C CYS A 18 3.52 8.29 -31.20
N THR A 19 3.21 7.89 -29.95
CA THR A 19 3.03 6.47 -29.60
C THR A 19 1.87 5.81 -30.37
N PRO A 20 0.66 6.38 -30.43
CA PRO A 20 -0.42 5.88 -31.27
C PRO A 20 -0.04 5.72 -32.75
N PHE A 21 0.68 6.69 -33.33
CA PHE A 21 1.10 6.65 -34.73
C PHE A 21 2.18 5.58 -34.98
N LEU A 22 3.12 5.44 -34.06
CA LEU A 22 4.18 4.43 -34.15
C LEU A 22 3.62 3.01 -34.10
N LEU A 23 2.60 2.77 -33.26
CA LEU A 23 1.98 1.46 -33.10
C LEU A 23 0.89 1.18 -34.15
N LEU A 24 0.42 2.19 -34.89
CA LEU A 24 -0.64 2.13 -35.90
C LEU A 24 -0.48 1.03 -36.98
N PRO A 25 0.75 0.61 -37.38
CA PRO A 25 0.92 -0.50 -38.30
C PRO A 25 0.34 -1.83 -37.77
N LEU A 26 0.28 -2.05 -36.45
CA LEU A 26 -0.31 -3.28 -35.87
C LEU A 26 -1.78 -3.46 -36.27
N PRO A 27 -2.70 -2.51 -35.96
CA PRO A 27 -4.11 -2.67 -36.30
C PRO A 27 -4.41 -2.51 -37.80
N LEU A 28 -3.60 -1.76 -38.55
CA LEU A 28 -3.89 -1.45 -39.97
C LEU A 28 -3.23 -2.41 -40.96
N VAL A 29 -1.98 -2.82 -40.74
CA VAL A 29 -1.23 -3.68 -41.68
C VAL A 29 -1.46 -5.15 -41.36
N VAL A 30 -1.30 -5.56 -40.09
CA VAL A 30 -1.52 -6.96 -39.69
C VAL A 30 -3.02 -7.26 -39.62
N GLY A 31 -3.83 -6.32 -39.12
CA GLY A 31 -5.30 -6.35 -39.21
C GLY A 31 -6.02 -7.42 -38.37
N THR A 32 -5.29 -8.37 -37.77
CA THR A 32 -5.86 -9.45 -36.94
C THR A 32 -6.43 -8.93 -35.63
N LYS A 33 -7.37 -9.68 -35.04
CA LYS A 33 -7.88 -9.36 -33.68
C LYS A 33 -6.76 -9.33 -32.64
N VAL A 34 -5.80 -10.27 -32.75
CA VAL A 34 -4.59 -10.33 -31.91
C VAL A 34 -3.78 -9.03 -32.01
N ALA A 35 -3.47 -8.58 -33.23
CA ALA A 35 -2.68 -7.36 -33.44
C ALA A 35 -3.39 -6.09 -32.97
N LYS A 36 -4.70 -6.00 -33.17
CA LYS A 36 -5.53 -4.90 -32.66
C LYS A 36 -5.56 -4.85 -31.13
N CYS A 37 -5.64 -6.00 -30.47
CA CYS A 37 -5.56 -6.06 -29.01
C CYS A 37 -4.15 -5.72 -28.52
N ALA A 38 -3.12 -6.24 -29.17
CA ALA A 38 -1.72 -5.94 -28.87
C ALA A 38 -1.42 -4.43 -28.98
N TYR A 39 -2.01 -3.75 -29.96
CA TYR A 39 -1.95 -2.30 -30.08
C TYR A 39 -2.46 -1.58 -28.84
N VAL A 40 -3.66 -1.94 -28.35
CA VAL A 40 -4.25 -1.30 -27.16
C VAL A 40 -3.43 -1.61 -25.92
N VAL A 41 -2.99 -2.86 -25.74
CA VAL A 41 -2.13 -3.27 -24.62
C VAL A 41 -0.81 -2.49 -24.63
N ALA A 42 -0.13 -2.42 -25.77
CA ALA A 42 1.14 -1.70 -25.91
C ALA A 42 0.98 -0.19 -25.70
N LEU A 43 -0.10 0.39 -26.24
CA LEU A 43 -0.42 1.80 -26.04
C LEU A 43 -0.64 2.11 -24.55
N MET A 44 -1.47 1.30 -23.88
CA MET A 44 -1.74 1.46 -22.44
C MET A 44 -0.50 1.22 -21.61
N ALA A 45 0.34 0.24 -21.94
CA ALA A 45 1.61 -0.02 -21.27
C ALA A 45 2.51 1.22 -21.34
N VAL A 46 2.72 1.80 -22.53
CA VAL A 46 3.52 3.02 -22.67
C VAL A 46 2.91 4.17 -21.87
N TYR A 47 1.60 4.36 -21.92
CA TYR A 47 0.94 5.46 -21.20
C TYR A 47 0.96 5.29 -19.68
N TRP A 48 0.86 4.07 -19.17
CA TRP A 48 1.01 3.79 -17.75
C TRP A 48 2.45 3.92 -17.27
N CYS A 49 3.43 3.46 -18.04
CA CYS A 49 4.85 3.60 -17.67
C CYS A 49 5.35 5.04 -17.73
N THR A 50 4.81 5.84 -18.65
CA THR A 50 5.22 7.24 -18.84
C THR A 50 4.34 8.22 -18.08
N GLU A 51 3.22 7.76 -17.53
CA GLU A 51 2.16 8.56 -16.88
C GLU A 51 1.77 9.81 -17.71
N VAL A 52 1.78 9.68 -19.04
CA VAL A 52 1.47 10.79 -19.97
C VAL A 52 0.02 11.26 -19.83
N LEU A 53 -0.87 10.36 -19.41
CA LEU A 53 -2.23 10.62 -19.00
C LEU A 53 -2.43 10.09 -17.57
N PRO A 54 -3.36 10.67 -16.78
CA PRO A 54 -3.72 10.12 -15.48
C PRO A 54 -4.09 8.65 -15.61
N LEU A 55 -3.61 7.80 -14.69
CA LEU A 55 -3.77 6.34 -14.75
C LEU A 55 -5.23 5.90 -15.02
N ALA A 56 -6.19 6.59 -14.40
CA ALA A 56 -7.62 6.34 -14.57
C ALA A 56 -8.15 6.66 -15.98
N VAL A 57 -7.61 7.70 -16.63
CA VAL A 57 -7.99 8.09 -18.00
C VAL A 57 -7.42 7.08 -18.99
N THR A 58 -6.16 6.68 -18.82
CA THR A 58 -5.56 5.58 -19.60
C THR A 58 -6.36 4.30 -19.43
N ALA A 59 -6.81 4.00 -18.21
CA ALA A 59 -7.62 2.82 -17.91
C ALA A 59 -8.97 2.81 -18.64
N LEU A 60 -9.51 3.96 -19.06
CA LEU A 60 -10.76 4.05 -19.84
C LEU A 60 -10.56 3.77 -21.34
N LEU A 61 -9.32 3.74 -21.85
CA LEU A 61 -9.05 3.49 -23.27
C LEU A 61 -9.69 2.21 -23.83
N PRO A 62 -9.72 1.06 -23.13
CA PRO A 62 -10.42 -0.13 -23.61
C PRO A 62 -11.90 0.11 -23.91
N ALA A 63 -12.58 0.96 -23.12
CA ALA A 63 -14.01 1.27 -23.31
C ALA A 63 -14.29 1.94 -24.67
N VAL A 64 -13.29 2.62 -25.24
CA VAL A 64 -13.38 3.26 -26.55
C VAL A 64 -12.76 2.39 -27.64
N LEU A 65 -11.53 1.89 -27.42
CA LEU A 65 -10.73 1.24 -28.45
C LEU A 65 -11.19 -0.19 -28.74
N PHE A 66 -11.68 -0.95 -27.75
CA PHE A 66 -12.12 -2.33 -28.01
C PHE A 66 -13.36 -2.43 -28.89
N PRO A 67 -14.42 -1.62 -28.67
CA PRO A 67 -15.55 -1.58 -29.58
C PRO A 67 -15.14 -1.05 -30.97
N LEU A 68 -14.31 0.00 -31.02
CA LEU A 68 -13.82 0.60 -32.27
C LEU A 68 -13.07 -0.41 -33.14
N PHE A 69 -12.18 -1.20 -32.54
CA PHE A 69 -11.42 -2.23 -33.24
C PHE A 69 -12.17 -3.56 -33.42
N ARG A 70 -13.43 -3.65 -32.97
CA ARG A 70 -14.26 -4.87 -32.99
C ARG A 70 -13.60 -6.06 -32.26
N ILE A 71 -12.94 -5.77 -31.15
CA ILE A 71 -12.36 -6.78 -30.25
C ILE A 71 -13.47 -7.33 -29.34
N MET A 72 -14.25 -6.44 -28.73
CA MET A 72 -15.30 -6.77 -27.77
C MET A 72 -16.44 -5.75 -27.84
N GLU A 73 -17.68 -6.18 -27.56
CA GLU A 73 -18.85 -5.27 -27.58
C GLU A 73 -18.79 -4.26 -26.43
N SER A 74 -19.35 -3.07 -26.64
CA SER A 74 -19.30 -1.99 -25.64
C SER A 74 -19.92 -2.39 -24.30
N LYS A 75 -21.04 -3.13 -24.32
CA LYS A 75 -21.69 -3.65 -23.10
C LYS A 75 -20.75 -4.56 -22.31
N ASP A 76 -20.07 -5.47 -23.00
CA ASP A 76 -19.15 -6.43 -22.38
C ASP A 76 -17.93 -5.74 -21.81
N VAL A 77 -17.43 -4.68 -22.46
CA VAL A 77 -16.33 -3.87 -21.93
C VAL A 77 -16.77 -3.13 -20.66
N CYS A 78 -17.95 -2.51 -20.66
CA CYS A 78 -18.47 -1.80 -19.48
C CYS A 78 -18.68 -2.74 -18.28
N MET A 79 -19.13 -3.98 -18.50
CA MET A 79 -19.28 -4.98 -17.43
C MET A 79 -17.96 -5.30 -16.73
N GLN A 80 -16.80 -5.08 -17.37
CA GLN A 80 -15.50 -5.30 -16.73
C GLN A 80 -15.17 -4.25 -15.65
N TYR A 81 -15.81 -3.08 -15.68
CA TYR A 81 -15.57 -2.01 -14.70
C TYR A 81 -16.41 -2.16 -13.42
N LEU A 82 -17.44 -3.00 -13.42
CA LEU A 82 -18.36 -3.19 -12.28
C LEU A 82 -18.38 -4.65 -11.80
N LYS A 83 -17.19 -5.27 -11.75
CA LYS A 83 -17.02 -6.64 -11.26
C LYS A 83 -17.09 -6.72 -9.73
N ASP A 84 -17.33 -7.93 -9.22
CA ASP A 84 -17.41 -8.21 -7.78
C ASP A 84 -16.19 -7.68 -7.01
N THR A 85 -14.97 -7.92 -7.52
CA THR A 85 -13.73 -7.39 -6.92
C THR A 85 -13.68 -5.86 -6.82
N ASN A 86 -14.28 -5.14 -7.78
CA ASN A 86 -14.38 -3.68 -7.69
C ASN A 86 -15.36 -3.25 -6.59
N MET A 87 -16.42 -4.02 -6.35
CA MET A 87 -17.37 -3.79 -5.26
C MET A 87 -16.75 -4.09 -3.89
N LEU A 88 -15.95 -5.16 -3.78
CA LEU A 88 -15.12 -5.45 -2.60
C LEU A 88 -14.23 -4.26 -2.26
N PHE A 89 -13.52 -3.74 -3.26
CA PHE A 89 -12.63 -2.61 -3.06
C PHE A 89 -13.37 -1.34 -2.65
N LEU A 90 -14.50 -1.05 -3.30
CA LEU A 90 -15.33 0.10 -2.98
C LEU A 90 -15.83 0.05 -1.53
N GLY A 91 -16.33 -1.09 -1.08
CA GLY A 91 -16.77 -1.29 0.31
C GLY A 91 -15.62 -1.17 1.31
N GLY A 92 -14.49 -1.85 1.05
CA GLY A 92 -13.30 -1.79 1.91
C GLY A 92 -12.73 -0.38 2.05
N LEU A 93 -12.65 0.38 0.95
CA LEU A 93 -12.20 1.77 0.99
C LEU A 93 -13.18 2.69 1.74
N MET A 94 -14.50 2.48 1.63
CA MET A 94 -15.46 3.26 2.41
C MET A 94 -15.27 3.04 3.91
N VAL A 95 -14.99 1.81 4.34
CA VAL A 95 -14.66 1.50 5.74
C VAL A 95 -13.34 2.13 6.14
N ALA A 96 -12.30 2.07 5.30
CA ALA A 96 -11.02 2.74 5.55
C ALA A 96 -11.19 4.27 5.69
N VAL A 97 -11.99 4.89 4.83
CA VAL A 97 -12.34 6.31 4.88
C VAL A 97 -13.08 6.67 6.17
N ALA A 98 -13.96 5.80 6.67
CA ALA A 98 -14.64 6.02 7.95
C ALA A 98 -13.65 5.94 9.13
N VAL A 99 -12.76 4.94 9.14
CA VAL A 99 -11.67 4.82 10.14
C VAL A 99 -10.76 6.05 10.11
N GLU A 100 -10.50 6.59 8.92
CA GLU A 100 -9.73 7.83 8.74
C GLU A 100 -10.49 9.06 9.25
N HIS A 101 -11.75 9.22 8.85
CA HIS A 101 -12.61 10.35 9.21
C HIS A 101 -12.78 10.50 10.73
N TRP A 102 -12.87 9.39 11.45
CA TRP A 102 -13.02 9.36 12.91
C TRP A 102 -11.70 9.38 13.67
N ASN A 103 -10.55 9.52 13.00
CA ASN A 103 -9.21 9.51 13.61
C ASN A 103 -8.92 8.26 14.48
N LEU A 104 -9.67 7.18 14.28
CA LEU A 104 -9.54 5.93 15.03
C LEU A 104 -8.15 5.31 14.83
N HIS A 105 -7.68 5.33 13.58
CA HIS A 105 -6.33 4.93 13.20
C HIS A 105 -5.22 5.68 13.96
N LYS A 106 -5.30 7.01 14.09
CA LYS A 106 -4.34 7.82 14.86
C LYS A 106 -4.33 7.43 16.35
N ARG A 107 -5.51 7.16 16.93
CA ARG A 107 -5.63 6.70 18.32
C ARG A 107 -4.96 5.34 18.53
N ILE A 108 -5.23 4.38 17.65
CA ILE A 108 -4.63 3.04 17.72
C ILE A 108 -3.10 3.17 17.61
N ALA A 109 -2.61 3.96 16.65
CA ALA A 109 -1.19 4.18 16.42
C ALA A 109 -0.46 4.70 17.67
N LEU A 110 -0.96 5.80 18.25
CA LEU A 110 -0.35 6.42 19.42
C LEU A 110 -0.42 5.52 20.66
N ARG A 111 -1.52 4.78 20.85
CA ARG A 111 -1.63 3.83 21.97
C ARG A 111 -0.60 2.71 21.87
N VAL A 112 -0.36 2.17 20.68
CA VAL A 112 0.66 1.13 20.46
C VAL A 112 2.06 1.71 20.66
N LEU A 113 2.36 2.91 20.16
CA LEU A 113 3.65 3.56 20.38
C LEU A 113 3.93 3.83 21.88
N LEU A 114 2.90 4.21 22.64
CA LEU A 114 3.00 4.37 24.10
C LEU A 114 3.28 3.05 24.84
N PHE A 115 2.86 1.92 24.27
CA PHE A 115 3.10 0.58 24.83
C PHE A 115 4.52 0.07 24.50
N VAL A 116 4.98 0.25 23.26
CA VAL A 116 6.31 -0.21 22.81
C VAL A 116 7.46 0.57 23.48
N GLY A 117 7.23 1.85 23.80
CA GLY A 117 8.23 2.72 24.43
C GLY A 117 9.16 3.40 23.43
N VAL A 118 10.22 4.04 23.94
CA VAL A 118 10.94 5.10 23.20
C VAL A 118 12.44 4.85 23.00
N ARG A 119 12.91 3.65 23.31
CA ARG A 119 14.31 3.28 23.04
C ARG A 119 14.54 3.21 21.53
N PRO A 120 15.65 3.72 20.96
CA PRO A 120 15.82 3.87 19.50
C PRO A 120 15.47 2.63 18.64
N ALA A 121 15.94 1.42 18.99
CA ALA A 121 15.58 0.21 18.24
C ALA A 121 14.12 -0.22 18.42
N LEU A 122 13.60 -0.13 19.65
CA LEU A 122 12.20 -0.45 19.95
C LEU A 122 11.26 0.60 19.36
N LEU A 123 11.70 1.85 19.28
CA LEU A 123 11.00 2.96 18.66
C LEU A 123 10.90 2.75 17.16
N MET A 124 12.01 2.36 16.49
CA MET A 124 11.99 2.00 15.08
C MET A 124 11.08 0.79 14.82
N LEU A 125 11.18 -0.27 15.65
CA LEU A 125 10.30 -1.43 15.56
C LEU A 125 8.82 -1.04 15.81
N GLY A 126 8.56 -0.16 16.76
CA GLY A 126 7.24 0.34 17.09
C GLY A 126 6.64 1.14 15.94
N PHE A 127 7.41 2.06 15.35
CA PHE A 127 6.99 2.79 14.15
C PHE A 127 6.74 1.84 12.99
N MET A 128 7.63 0.88 12.73
CA MET A 128 7.44 -0.10 11.65
C MET A 128 6.20 -0.97 11.88
N GLY A 129 6.03 -1.54 13.08
CA GLY A 129 4.90 -2.40 13.42
C GLY A 129 3.56 -1.67 13.33
N VAL A 130 3.49 -0.46 13.88
CA VAL A 130 2.28 0.38 13.81
C VAL A 130 1.98 0.79 12.37
N THR A 131 2.98 1.25 11.64
CA THR A 131 2.81 1.66 10.24
C THR A 131 2.36 0.47 9.40
N ALA A 132 2.98 -0.70 9.55
CA ALA A 132 2.60 -1.90 8.82
C ALA A 132 1.17 -2.31 9.14
N PHE A 133 0.79 -2.35 10.43
CA PHE A 133 -0.57 -2.67 10.86
C PHE A 133 -1.62 -1.75 10.27
N LEU A 134 -1.39 -0.44 10.29
CA LEU A 134 -2.32 0.53 9.71
C LEU A 134 -2.44 0.37 8.20
N SER A 135 -1.32 0.12 7.53
CA SER A 135 -1.27 -0.07 6.08
C SER A 135 -1.96 -1.34 5.59
N MET A 136 -2.24 -2.31 6.49
CA MET A 136 -3.08 -3.47 6.15
C MET A 136 -4.53 -3.07 5.88
N TRP A 137 -5.00 -1.95 6.42
CA TRP A 137 -6.43 -1.60 6.41
C TRP A 137 -6.69 -0.28 5.69
N ILE A 138 -5.66 0.56 5.58
CA ILE A 138 -5.69 1.89 5.01
C ILE A 138 -4.64 1.93 3.90
N SER A 139 -4.82 2.82 2.91
CA SER A 139 -3.82 2.97 1.85
C SER A 139 -2.42 3.32 2.38
N ASN A 140 -1.39 2.79 1.72
CA ASN A 140 0.02 3.05 2.06
C ASN A 140 0.31 4.55 2.15
N THR A 141 -0.18 5.33 1.19
CA THR A 141 0.00 6.78 1.13
C THR A 141 -0.58 7.50 2.34
N ALA A 142 -1.82 7.20 2.72
CA ALA A 142 -2.47 7.84 3.87
C ALA A 142 -1.78 7.44 5.19
N THR A 143 -1.38 6.18 5.31
CA THR A 143 -0.64 5.68 6.47
C THR A 143 0.70 6.41 6.64
N THR A 144 1.50 6.54 5.57
CA THR A 144 2.76 7.30 5.63
C THR A 144 2.53 8.79 5.90
N ALA A 145 1.56 9.42 5.23
CA ALA A 145 1.24 10.83 5.44
C ALA A 145 0.86 11.15 6.91
N MET A 146 0.23 10.20 7.61
CA MET A 146 -0.07 10.33 9.04
C MET A 146 1.16 10.07 9.92
N MET A 147 1.92 9.02 9.64
CA MET A 147 3.01 8.58 10.51
C MET A 147 4.22 9.52 10.46
N VAL A 148 4.50 10.14 9.31
CA VAL A 148 5.68 10.99 9.16
C VAL A 148 5.67 12.21 10.07
N PRO A 149 4.60 13.02 10.20
CA PRO A 149 4.56 14.11 11.18
C PRO A 149 4.82 13.66 12.63
N ILE A 150 4.37 12.46 13.00
CA ILE A 150 4.60 11.89 14.34
C ILE A 150 6.08 11.54 14.51
N VAL A 151 6.68 10.89 13.52
CA VAL A 151 8.12 10.59 13.51
C VAL A 151 8.93 11.87 13.57
N GLN A 152 8.56 12.91 12.80
CA GLN A 152 9.23 14.20 12.81
C GLN A 152 9.16 14.88 14.18
N ALA A 153 7.98 14.93 14.81
CA ALA A 153 7.84 15.50 16.15
C ALA A 153 8.71 14.77 17.18
N VAL A 154 8.88 13.46 17.05
CA VAL A 154 9.76 12.66 17.90
C VAL A 154 11.24 12.94 17.59
N LEU A 155 11.62 12.98 16.31
CA LEU A 155 12.98 13.28 15.86
C LEU A 155 13.43 14.68 16.31
N GLU A 156 12.58 15.69 16.18
CA GLU A 156 12.86 17.07 16.56
C GLU A 156 13.15 17.19 18.07
N GLN A 157 12.48 16.39 18.89
CA GLN A 157 12.68 16.37 20.34
C GLN A 157 13.94 15.62 20.77
N LEU A 158 14.31 14.56 20.02
CA LEU A 158 15.61 13.91 20.17
C LEU A 158 16.76 14.85 19.76
N ASN A 159 16.50 15.73 18.80
CA ASN A 159 17.44 16.65 18.19
C ASN A 159 17.69 17.94 19.02
N ASN A 160 16.63 18.65 19.40
CA ASN A 160 16.71 19.98 20.02
C ASN A 160 17.38 19.96 21.40
N ARG A 161 17.34 18.84 22.12
CA ARG A 161 18.02 18.71 23.43
C ARG A 161 19.50 18.36 23.32
N ALA A 162 19.94 17.71 22.23
CA ALA A 162 21.36 17.46 22.00
C ALA A 162 22.12 18.77 21.71
N GLU A 163 21.50 19.69 20.96
CA GLU A 163 22.04 21.04 20.75
C GLU A 163 22.08 21.85 22.04
N GLN A 164 21.12 21.64 22.96
CA GLN A 164 21.20 22.23 24.29
C GLN A 164 22.33 21.61 25.12
N GLU A 165 22.52 20.30 25.08
CA GLU A 165 23.60 19.59 25.79
C GLU A 165 25.00 20.04 25.36
N GLN A 166 25.22 20.33 24.07
CA GLN A 166 26.50 20.75 23.50
C GLN A 166 26.84 22.24 23.66
N MET A 167 25.85 23.10 23.97
CA MET A 167 26.09 24.54 24.20
C MET A 167 26.73 24.80 25.58
N SER A 168 27.69 25.71 25.61
CA SER A 168 28.28 26.28 26.83
C SER A 168 27.18 26.86 27.76
N PRO A 169 27.34 26.86 29.09
CA PRO A 169 26.40 27.48 30.01
C PRO A 169 26.06 28.94 29.65
N ALA A 170 27.03 29.69 29.11
CA ALA A 170 26.84 31.06 28.65
C ALA A 170 25.97 31.14 27.37
N GLU A 171 26.17 30.21 26.42
CA GLU A 171 25.39 30.12 25.18
C GLU A 171 23.94 29.65 25.44
N ARG A 172 23.74 28.80 26.47
CA ARG A 172 22.40 28.40 26.94
C ARG A 172 21.62 29.58 27.53
N GLU A 173 22.29 30.45 28.28
CA GLU A 173 21.68 31.66 28.84
C GLU A 173 21.37 32.68 27.73
N GLU A 174 22.26 32.90 26.77
CA GLU A 174 22.00 33.78 25.61
C GLU A 174 20.83 33.28 24.75
N LYS A 175 20.78 31.99 24.40
CA LYS A 175 19.69 31.44 23.57
C LYS A 175 18.34 31.46 24.29
N ASN A 176 18.31 31.19 25.60
CA ASN A 176 17.07 31.31 26.39
C ASN A 176 16.62 32.78 26.52
N THR A 177 17.55 33.73 26.51
CA THR A 177 17.27 35.17 26.55
C THR A 177 16.82 35.68 25.17
N GLU A 178 17.41 35.19 24.07
CA GLU A 178 16.98 35.51 22.70
C GLU A 178 15.57 34.97 22.38
N ILE A 179 15.22 33.77 22.86
CA ILE A 179 13.88 33.19 22.70
C ILE A 179 12.81 34.03 23.44
N GLN A 180 13.17 34.73 24.52
CA GLN A 180 12.26 35.65 25.20
C GLN A 180 12.16 37.03 24.53
N ILE A 181 13.18 37.47 23.77
CA ILE A 181 13.27 38.86 23.30
C ILE A 181 12.89 39.03 21.82
N ASN A 182 13.09 38.04 20.94
CA ASN A 182 12.92 38.28 19.51
C ASN A 182 11.66 37.67 18.87
N ASN A 183 10.55 38.39 19.07
CA ASN A 183 9.55 38.59 18.02
C ASN A 183 9.97 39.72 17.03
N ARG A 184 11.26 40.10 16.97
CA ARG A 184 11.79 41.09 16.03
C ARG A 184 13.33 41.13 15.96
N VAL A 185 13.85 40.97 14.75
CA VAL A 185 15.18 41.41 14.22
C VAL A 185 16.35 40.41 14.27
N VAL A 186 16.96 40.28 13.09
CA VAL A 186 18.13 39.50 12.67
C VAL A 186 19.40 40.37 12.81
N LEU A 187 20.55 39.80 13.20
CA LEU A 187 21.82 39.73 12.42
C LEU A 187 23.10 39.56 13.28
N ASN A 188 23.94 38.59 12.85
CA ASN A 188 25.42 38.48 12.92
C ASN A 188 26.16 38.22 14.26
N GLY A 189 26.94 37.13 14.26
CA GLY A 189 28.08 36.90 15.16
C GLY A 189 28.94 35.71 14.71
N ARG A 190 30.25 35.91 14.59
CA ARG A 190 31.26 34.99 14.03
C ARG A 190 31.47 33.73 14.91
N ILE A 191 31.54 32.54 14.29
CA ILE A 191 31.94 31.30 14.96
C ILE A 191 33.47 31.18 14.92
N SER A 192 34.07 31.07 16.10
CA SER A 192 35.48 30.77 16.34
C SER A 192 35.72 29.27 16.11
N MET A 193 36.80 28.93 15.42
CA MET A 193 37.31 27.55 15.33
C MET A 193 37.90 27.16 16.68
N ASP A 194 37.40 26.09 17.31
CA ASP A 194 38.15 25.38 18.35
C ASP A 194 37.94 23.85 18.29
N SER A 195 38.93 23.17 18.85
CA SER A 195 39.46 21.86 18.52
C SER A 195 38.68 20.71 19.18
N GLY A 196 37.42 20.52 18.76
CA GLY A 196 36.55 19.38 19.14
C GLY A 196 36.07 18.52 17.95
N GLY A 197 36.78 18.58 16.82
CA GLY A 197 36.26 18.18 15.50
C GLY A 197 35.80 16.72 15.37
N GLU A 198 36.54 15.73 15.86
CA GLU A 198 36.23 14.32 15.56
C GLU A 198 35.06 13.75 16.36
N GLU A 199 34.90 14.13 17.63
CA GLU A 199 33.84 13.61 18.50
C GLU A 199 32.48 14.24 18.16
N ASN A 200 32.46 15.56 17.91
CA ASN A 200 31.27 16.28 17.43
C ASN A 200 30.84 15.83 16.02
N HIS A 201 31.79 15.49 15.14
CA HIS A 201 31.45 14.95 13.82
C HIS A 201 30.79 13.56 13.90
N ARG A 202 31.28 12.66 14.77
CA ARG A 202 30.69 11.33 14.96
C ARG A 202 29.28 11.39 15.55
N GLU A 203 29.05 12.23 16.56
CA GLU A 203 27.72 12.38 17.17
C GLU A 203 26.69 12.98 16.19
N THR A 204 27.13 13.93 15.36
CA THR A 204 26.32 14.51 14.29
C THR A 204 25.96 13.48 13.22
N GLU A 205 26.90 12.61 12.85
CA GLU A 205 26.68 11.54 11.87
C GLU A 205 25.73 10.46 12.39
N GLU A 206 25.87 10.05 13.66
CA GLU A 206 24.93 9.12 14.32
C GLU A 206 23.49 9.69 14.35
N ARG A 207 23.34 10.99 14.62
CA ARG A 207 22.04 11.68 14.62
C ARG A 207 21.40 11.71 13.23
N ILE A 208 22.18 12.03 12.19
CA ILE A 208 21.70 12.02 10.81
C ILE A 208 21.28 10.61 10.40
N ASN A 209 22.07 9.59 10.74
CA ASN A 209 21.75 8.20 10.45
C ASN A 209 20.48 7.74 11.16
N LEU A 210 20.26 8.15 12.41
CA LEU A 210 19.01 7.89 13.13
C LEU A 210 17.80 8.52 12.44
N CYS A 211 17.91 9.79 12.00
CA CYS A 211 16.85 10.48 11.27
C CYS A 211 16.51 9.76 9.95
N LYS A 212 17.53 9.36 9.18
CA LYS A 212 17.37 8.59 7.94
C LYS A 212 16.73 7.22 8.19
N GLY A 213 17.18 6.50 9.21
CA GLY A 213 16.65 5.19 9.56
C GLY A 213 15.17 5.26 9.97
N LEU A 214 14.80 6.20 10.84
CA LEU A 214 13.42 6.36 11.32
C LEU A 214 12.46 6.87 10.23
N THR A 215 12.94 7.64 9.28
CA THR A 215 12.13 8.10 8.15
C THR A 215 11.90 6.98 7.13
N LEU A 216 12.96 6.24 6.75
CA LEU A 216 12.87 5.09 5.83
C LEU A 216 12.04 3.94 6.39
N CYS A 217 12.10 3.70 7.70
CA CYS A 217 11.38 2.59 8.30
C CYS A 217 9.85 2.75 8.11
N VAL A 218 9.33 3.98 8.08
CA VAL A 218 7.90 4.25 7.85
C VAL A 218 7.50 3.96 6.40
N CYS A 219 8.19 4.47 5.39
CA CYS A 219 7.78 4.21 4.00
C CYS A 219 7.90 2.72 3.64
N TYR A 220 8.96 2.05 4.10
CA TYR A 220 9.12 0.62 3.87
C TYR A 220 8.06 -0.19 4.62
N ALA A 221 7.78 0.13 5.89
CA ALA A 221 6.75 -0.55 6.66
C ALA A 221 5.34 -0.34 6.10
N ALA A 222 5.02 0.82 5.53
CA ALA A 222 3.75 1.05 4.86
C ALA A 222 3.60 0.13 3.63
N SER A 223 4.60 0.11 2.76
CA SER A 223 4.57 -0.77 1.57
C SER A 223 4.54 -2.27 1.95
N ILE A 224 5.31 -2.69 2.96
CA ILE A 224 5.32 -4.07 3.47
C ILE A 224 3.95 -4.42 4.10
N GLY A 225 3.41 -3.56 4.96
CA GLY A 225 2.13 -3.78 5.63
C GLY A 225 0.95 -3.91 4.67
N GLY A 226 0.93 -3.11 3.60
CA GLY A 226 -0.11 -3.16 2.57
C GLY A 226 -0.21 -4.51 1.86
N THR A 227 0.83 -5.36 1.92
CA THR A 227 0.81 -6.68 1.29
C THR A 227 -0.04 -7.71 2.04
N ALA A 228 -0.30 -7.52 3.35
CA ALA A 228 -0.85 -8.56 4.22
C ALA A 228 -2.32 -8.92 3.95
N THR A 229 -3.13 -7.96 3.51
CA THR A 229 -4.57 -8.12 3.28
C THR A 229 -4.90 -7.79 1.83
N LEU A 230 -6.04 -8.28 1.33
CA LEU A 230 -6.47 -7.97 -0.03
C LEU A 230 -6.70 -6.47 -0.23
N THR A 231 -7.30 -5.78 0.74
CA THR A 231 -7.61 -4.35 0.63
C THR A 231 -6.44 -3.41 0.93
N GLY A 232 -5.30 -3.92 1.41
CA GLY A 232 -4.17 -3.08 1.81
C GLY A 232 -3.50 -2.35 0.65
N THR A 233 -3.33 -3.02 -0.49
CA THR A 233 -2.70 -2.43 -1.68
C THR A 233 -3.39 -2.84 -2.98
N GLY A 234 -3.37 -1.96 -3.98
CA GLY A 234 -4.06 -2.18 -5.24
C GLY A 234 -3.62 -3.43 -6.03
N PRO A 235 -2.33 -3.80 -6.11
CA PRO A 235 -1.89 -5.04 -6.76
C PRO A 235 -2.60 -6.30 -6.27
N ASN A 236 -2.86 -6.42 -4.96
CA ASN A 236 -3.52 -7.59 -4.38
C ASN A 236 -4.94 -7.77 -4.95
N LEU A 237 -5.64 -6.65 -5.14
CA LEU A 237 -6.98 -6.63 -5.75
C LEU A 237 -6.94 -6.85 -7.25
N VAL A 238 -5.90 -6.34 -7.93
CA VAL A 238 -5.67 -6.66 -9.34
C VAL A 238 -5.57 -8.17 -9.47
N LEU A 239 -4.76 -8.85 -8.65
CA LEU A 239 -4.63 -10.30 -8.69
C LEU A 239 -5.97 -11.01 -8.47
N MET A 240 -6.70 -10.69 -7.40
CA MET A 240 -7.98 -11.32 -7.10
C MET A 240 -8.96 -11.17 -8.28
N GLY A 241 -9.07 -9.97 -8.83
CA GLY A 241 -9.96 -9.73 -9.96
C GLY A 241 -9.48 -10.39 -11.25
N GLN A 242 -8.18 -10.39 -11.53
CA GLN A 242 -7.61 -11.08 -12.68
C GLN A 242 -7.79 -12.60 -12.59
N MET A 243 -7.65 -13.18 -11.40
CA MET A 243 -7.93 -14.60 -11.17
C MET A 243 -9.38 -14.95 -11.53
N SER A 244 -10.35 -14.16 -11.05
CA SER A 244 -11.78 -14.37 -11.38
C SER A 244 -12.10 -14.24 -12.87
N GLN A 245 -11.30 -13.47 -13.61
CA GLN A 245 -11.54 -13.18 -15.04
C GLN A 245 -10.87 -14.19 -15.95
N LEU A 246 -9.61 -14.49 -15.66
CA LEU A 246 -8.78 -15.38 -16.46
C LEU A 246 -9.06 -16.85 -16.15
N PHE A 247 -9.56 -17.14 -14.94
CA PHE A 247 -9.93 -18.48 -14.50
C PHE A 247 -11.34 -18.50 -13.87
N PRO A 248 -12.42 -18.34 -14.65
CA PRO A 248 -13.78 -18.22 -14.11
C PRO A 248 -14.25 -19.43 -13.29
N ASP A 249 -13.73 -20.64 -13.59
CA ASP A 249 -14.11 -21.89 -12.91
C ASP A 249 -13.27 -22.17 -11.65
N ASN A 250 -12.46 -21.20 -11.20
CA ASN A 250 -11.67 -21.37 -9.97
C ASN A 250 -12.62 -21.35 -8.74
N PRO A 251 -12.43 -22.24 -7.75
CA PRO A 251 -13.30 -22.36 -6.58
C PRO A 251 -13.00 -21.29 -5.51
N ASP A 252 -12.97 -20.01 -5.90
CA ASP A 252 -12.63 -18.87 -5.02
C ASP A 252 -11.33 -19.10 -4.21
N VAL A 253 -10.29 -19.61 -4.88
CA VAL A 253 -9.05 -20.08 -4.23
C VAL A 253 -8.34 -18.94 -3.48
N ILE A 254 -8.43 -17.72 -4.02
CA ILE A 254 -7.93 -16.50 -3.37
C ILE A 254 -9.11 -15.71 -2.82
N ASN A 255 -9.49 -16.02 -1.59
CA ASN A 255 -10.42 -15.24 -0.79
C ASN A 255 -9.66 -14.45 0.29
N PHE A 256 -10.39 -13.64 1.06
CA PHE A 256 -9.77 -12.83 2.12
C PHE A 256 -8.98 -13.67 3.14
N ALA A 257 -9.52 -14.81 3.57
CA ALA A 257 -8.91 -15.67 4.57
C ALA A 257 -7.65 -16.39 4.02
N SER A 258 -7.73 -16.97 2.82
CA SER A 258 -6.61 -17.68 2.19
C SER A 258 -5.48 -16.71 1.83
N TRP A 259 -5.81 -15.53 1.30
CA TRP A 259 -4.81 -14.48 1.06
C TRP A 259 -4.12 -14.06 2.34
N PHE A 260 -4.88 -13.77 3.40
CA PHE A 260 -4.30 -13.37 4.69
C PHE A 260 -3.42 -14.48 5.26
N GLY A 261 -3.86 -15.73 5.21
CA GLY A 261 -3.10 -16.90 5.64
C GLY A 261 -1.75 -17.04 4.94
N PHE A 262 -1.67 -16.64 3.66
CA PHE A 262 -0.42 -16.62 2.91
C PHE A 262 0.44 -15.37 3.19
N ALA A 263 -0.17 -14.19 3.06
CA ALA A 263 0.54 -12.92 2.96
C ALA A 263 0.90 -12.33 4.33
N PHE A 264 0.08 -12.54 5.37
CA PHE A 264 0.36 -12.01 6.71
C PHE A 264 1.64 -12.61 7.33
N PRO A 265 1.87 -13.94 7.31
CA PRO A 265 3.15 -14.50 7.78
C PRO A 265 4.35 -13.97 6.99
N ASN A 266 4.22 -13.85 5.66
CA ASN A 266 5.26 -13.28 4.81
C ASN A 266 5.55 -11.81 5.17
N MET A 267 4.52 -11.02 5.43
CA MET A 267 4.66 -9.62 5.84
C MET A 267 5.38 -9.48 7.19
N ILE A 268 5.13 -10.37 8.16
CA ILE A 268 5.89 -10.39 9.43
C ILE A 268 7.37 -10.71 9.18
N ILE A 269 7.67 -11.73 8.38
CA ILE A 269 9.05 -12.11 8.03
C ILE A 269 9.73 -10.92 7.35
N MET A 270 9.08 -10.32 6.36
CA MET A 270 9.62 -9.18 5.64
C MET A 270 9.84 -7.96 6.55
N LEU A 271 8.90 -7.67 7.45
CA LEU A 271 9.00 -6.55 8.39
C LEU A 271 10.15 -6.74 9.38
N THR A 272 10.33 -7.96 9.89
CA THR A 272 11.44 -8.29 10.80
C THR A 272 12.80 -8.22 10.10
N LEU A 273 12.92 -8.74 8.87
CA LEU A 273 14.13 -8.63 8.07
C LEU A 273 14.43 -7.19 7.67
N ALA A 274 13.41 -6.40 7.31
CA ALA A 274 13.54 -4.98 7.03
C ALA A 274 14.04 -4.20 8.25
N TRP A 275 13.49 -4.50 9.43
CA TRP A 275 13.91 -3.88 10.68
C TRP A 275 15.36 -4.22 11.01
N LEU A 276 15.76 -5.50 10.91
CA LEU A 276 17.15 -5.91 11.12
C LEU A 276 18.10 -5.23 10.14
N TRP A 277 17.74 -5.17 8.86
CA TRP A 277 18.54 -4.52 7.82
C TRP A 277 18.72 -3.03 8.10
N LEU A 278 17.64 -2.29 8.31
CA LEU A 278 17.70 -0.86 8.61
C LEU A 278 18.45 -0.58 9.93
N GLN A 279 18.31 -1.47 10.93
CA GLN A 279 19.02 -1.36 12.18
C GLN A 279 20.53 -1.50 11.97
N ILE A 280 20.97 -2.51 11.21
CA ILE A 280 22.39 -2.73 10.91
C ILE A 280 22.97 -1.53 10.14
N VAL A 281 22.24 -1.00 9.15
CA VAL A 281 22.71 0.10 8.31
C VAL A 281 22.81 1.43 9.06
N PHE A 282 21.80 1.78 9.86
CA PHE A 282 21.67 3.12 10.44
C PHE A 282 22.02 3.21 11.94
N LEU A 283 21.89 2.12 12.68
CA LEU A 283 22.19 2.06 14.13
C LEU A 283 23.39 1.14 14.46
N GLY A 284 23.93 0.42 13.48
CA GLY A 284 25.05 -0.50 13.63
C GLY A 284 24.71 -1.83 14.32
N CYS A 285 25.71 -2.72 14.44
CA CYS A 285 25.54 -4.09 14.95
C CYS A 285 25.54 -4.22 16.49
N ASN A 286 25.54 -3.13 17.25
CA ASN A 286 25.69 -3.15 18.71
C ASN A 286 24.36 -3.40 19.45
N PHE A 287 23.73 -4.56 19.21
CA PHE A 287 22.41 -4.94 19.74
C PHE A 287 22.28 -4.79 21.27
N LYS A 288 23.35 -5.00 22.05
CA LYS A 288 23.35 -4.79 23.51
C LYS A 288 23.07 -3.33 23.90
N LYS A 289 23.68 -2.36 23.20
CA LYS A 289 23.49 -0.92 23.41
C LYS A 289 22.12 -0.49 22.90
N THR A 290 21.67 -1.02 21.76
CA THR A 290 20.41 -0.62 21.10
C THR A 290 19.15 -1.17 21.78
N TRP A 291 19.20 -2.38 22.35
CA TRP A 291 18.09 -2.95 23.13
C TRP A 291 18.03 -2.41 24.57
N GLY A 292 19.09 -1.77 25.05
CA GLY A 292 19.13 -1.15 26.38
C GLY A 292 19.01 -2.16 27.52
N CYS A 293 19.66 -3.32 27.39
CA CYS A 293 19.68 -4.28 28.49
C CYS A 293 20.58 -3.72 29.61
N GLY A 294 19.97 -3.18 30.67
CA GLY A 294 20.68 -2.61 31.82
C GLY A 294 20.94 -1.09 31.79
N THR A 295 20.45 -0.35 30.80
CA THR A 295 20.60 1.13 30.76
C THR A 295 19.36 1.84 31.32
N VAL A 296 19.62 2.85 32.17
CA VAL A 296 18.61 3.78 32.69
C VAL A 296 17.98 4.55 31.52
N LYS A 297 16.66 4.81 31.56
CA LYS A 297 15.99 5.63 30.55
C LYS A 297 16.67 7.00 30.48
N THR A 298 17.19 7.37 29.31
CA THR A 298 17.82 8.68 29.10
C THR A 298 16.74 9.76 29.16
N GLU A 299 17.09 10.99 29.55
CA GLU A 299 16.15 12.12 29.53
C GLU A 299 15.53 12.35 28.12
N LYS A 300 16.29 12.03 27.07
CA LYS A 300 15.84 12.03 25.67
C LYS A 300 14.66 11.08 25.42
N ASP A 301 14.70 9.88 26.01
CA ASP A 301 13.63 8.88 25.89
C ASP A 301 12.35 9.35 26.58
N ILE A 302 12.49 10.03 27.73
CA ILE A 302 11.37 10.58 28.51
C ILE A 302 10.71 11.73 27.74
N ALA A 303 11.51 12.62 27.12
CA ALA A 303 11.00 13.72 26.32
C ALA A 303 10.21 13.22 25.10
N ALA A 304 10.77 12.28 24.33
CA ALA A 304 10.09 11.69 23.19
C ALA A 304 8.82 10.90 23.60
N TYR A 305 8.81 10.25 24.78
CA TYR A 305 7.60 9.64 25.33
C TYR A 305 6.49 10.67 25.57
N ASN A 306 6.86 11.81 26.17
CA ASN A 306 5.91 12.85 26.53
C ASN A 306 5.27 13.48 25.29
N VAL A 307 5.98 13.56 24.16
CA VAL A 307 5.45 14.05 22.89
C VAL A 307 4.35 13.14 22.35
N ILE A 308 4.61 11.83 22.31
CA ILE A 308 3.62 10.83 21.89
C ILE A 308 2.42 10.83 22.85
N LYS A 309 2.67 10.97 24.15
CA LYS A 309 1.63 11.03 25.18
C LYS A 309 0.78 12.29 25.04
N GLU A 310 1.37 13.43 24.71
CA GLU A 310 0.66 14.68 24.49
C GLU A 310 -0.19 14.62 23.22
N GLU A 311 0.35 14.09 22.11
CA GLU A 311 -0.43 13.83 20.89
C GLU A 311 -1.62 12.90 21.16
N HIS A 312 -1.45 11.87 22.01
CA HIS A 312 -2.56 11.00 22.41
C HIS A 312 -3.58 11.74 23.29
N ARG A 313 -3.11 12.60 24.21
CA ARG A 313 -3.97 13.40 25.10
C ARG A 313 -4.82 14.39 24.30
N ARG A 314 -4.27 14.98 23.23
CA ARG A 314 -4.98 15.89 22.31
C ARG A 314 -6.19 15.25 21.62
N LEU A 315 -6.23 13.92 21.49
CA LEU A 315 -7.37 13.21 20.91
C LEU A 315 -8.59 13.10 21.84
N GLY A 316 -8.44 13.39 23.14
CA GLY A 316 -9.52 13.27 24.12
C GLY A 316 -10.02 11.83 24.33
N PRO A 317 -11.14 11.63 25.06
CA PRO A 317 -11.75 10.31 25.23
C PRO A 317 -12.35 9.79 23.91
N MET A 318 -12.49 8.46 23.77
CA MET A 318 -13.15 7.87 22.58
C MET A 318 -14.59 8.36 22.47
N SER A 319 -14.93 8.90 21.31
CA SER A 319 -16.32 9.25 20.98
C SER A 319 -17.16 8.01 20.68
N PHE A 320 -18.50 8.17 20.73
CA PHE A 320 -19.42 7.11 20.34
C PHE A 320 -19.20 6.68 18.88
N GLY A 321 -19.00 7.64 17.96
CA GLY A 321 -18.73 7.34 16.56
C GLY A 321 -17.43 6.56 16.34
N GLU A 322 -16.36 6.87 17.06
CA GLU A 322 -15.12 6.06 17.04
C GLU A 322 -15.38 4.62 17.47
N LEU A 323 -16.17 4.42 18.53
CA LEU A 323 -16.50 3.09 19.03
C LEU A 323 -17.40 2.33 18.05
N SER A 324 -18.38 2.99 17.43
CA SER A 324 -19.25 2.38 16.42
C SER A 324 -18.47 2.01 15.15
N VAL A 325 -17.56 2.86 14.68
CA VAL A 325 -16.68 2.53 13.54
C VAL A 325 -15.76 1.36 13.90
N LEU A 326 -15.20 1.34 15.10
CA LEU A 326 -14.39 0.21 15.56
C LEU A 326 -15.20 -1.10 15.59
N ALA A 327 -16.44 -1.05 16.09
CA ALA A 327 -17.33 -2.21 16.13
C ALA A 327 -17.67 -2.72 14.71
N LEU A 328 -17.99 -1.81 13.78
CA LEU A 328 -18.26 -2.17 12.38
C LEU A 328 -17.02 -2.68 11.65
N PHE A 329 -15.85 -2.13 11.95
CA PHE A 329 -14.58 -2.61 11.41
C PHE A 329 -14.26 -4.03 11.92
N VAL A 330 -14.42 -4.30 13.22
CA VAL A 330 -14.27 -5.64 13.78
C VAL A 330 -15.29 -6.60 13.19
N LEU A 331 -16.54 -6.17 13.02
CA LEU A 331 -17.59 -6.95 12.35
C LEU A 331 -17.19 -7.33 10.92
N LEU A 332 -16.68 -6.39 10.12
CA LEU A 332 -16.18 -6.67 8.77
C LEU A 332 -15.10 -7.75 8.77
N VAL A 333 -14.08 -7.59 9.63
CA VAL A 333 -12.98 -8.54 9.73
C VAL A 333 -13.50 -9.93 10.12
N VAL A 334 -14.36 -10.03 11.14
CA VAL A 334 -14.94 -11.31 11.55
C VAL A 334 -15.74 -11.95 10.41
N LEU A 335 -16.58 -11.18 9.70
CA LEU A 335 -17.37 -11.71 8.60
C LEU A 335 -16.49 -12.22 7.45
N TRP A 336 -15.42 -11.52 7.08
CA TRP A 336 -14.47 -12.00 6.06
C TRP A 336 -13.78 -13.30 6.47
N PHE A 337 -13.20 -13.37 7.67
CA PHE A 337 -12.46 -14.56 8.11
C PHE A 337 -13.36 -15.78 8.35
N THR A 338 -14.65 -15.57 8.63
CA THR A 338 -15.60 -16.66 8.86
C THR A 338 -16.45 -17.00 7.63
N ARG A 339 -16.33 -16.23 6.53
CA ARG A 339 -17.11 -16.41 5.28
C ARG A 339 -16.87 -17.79 4.68
N ASP A 340 -15.60 -18.05 4.37
CA ASP A 340 -15.11 -19.31 3.84
C ASP A 340 -13.63 -19.51 4.24
N PRO A 341 -13.38 -19.95 5.47
CA PRO A 341 -12.02 -20.06 6.00
C PRO A 341 -11.19 -21.20 5.36
N GLY A 342 -11.79 -22.06 4.53
CA GLY A 342 -11.13 -23.13 3.78
C GLY A 342 -10.78 -24.40 4.59
N PHE A 343 -10.74 -24.34 5.93
CA PHE A 343 -10.52 -25.52 6.79
C PHE A 343 -11.80 -26.06 7.44
N VAL A 344 -12.86 -25.25 7.47
CA VAL A 344 -14.23 -25.61 7.88
C VAL A 344 -15.21 -24.86 6.99
N ASP A 345 -16.41 -25.41 6.82
CA ASP A 345 -17.48 -24.70 6.11
C ASP A 345 -17.79 -23.39 6.83
N GLY A 346 -17.62 -22.26 6.13
CA GLY A 346 -17.94 -20.95 6.66
C GLY A 346 -19.43 -20.66 6.62
N TRP A 347 -19.83 -19.54 7.22
CA TRP A 347 -21.25 -19.17 7.29
C TRP A 347 -21.85 -18.93 5.90
N ALA A 348 -21.06 -18.45 4.92
CA ALA A 348 -21.55 -18.25 3.57
C ALA A 348 -21.80 -19.59 2.88
N THR A 349 -20.87 -20.53 2.99
CA THR A 349 -20.99 -21.90 2.44
C THR A 349 -22.23 -22.61 3.00
N HIS A 350 -22.46 -22.50 4.32
CA HIS A 350 -23.57 -23.20 4.97
C HIS A 350 -24.96 -22.61 4.68
N PHE A 351 -25.08 -21.27 4.66
CA PHE A 351 -26.40 -20.62 4.57
C PHE A 351 -26.76 -20.14 3.17
N PHE A 352 -25.78 -19.80 2.33
CA PHE A 352 -26.02 -19.06 1.10
C PHE A 352 -25.38 -19.66 -0.15
N ASN A 353 -24.23 -20.33 -0.03
CA ASN A 353 -23.43 -20.79 -1.18
C ASN A 353 -23.49 -22.30 -1.42
N ALA A 354 -24.53 -22.99 -0.94
CA ALA A 354 -24.63 -24.45 -1.06
C ALA A 354 -24.68 -24.95 -2.53
N ASP A 355 -25.37 -24.21 -3.42
CA ASP A 355 -25.54 -24.60 -4.83
C ASP A 355 -24.77 -23.71 -5.81
N LYS A 356 -24.61 -22.42 -5.51
CA LYS A 356 -23.91 -21.41 -6.32
C LYS A 356 -23.30 -20.35 -5.43
N GLU A 357 -22.27 -19.67 -5.92
CA GLU A 357 -21.65 -18.55 -5.22
C GLU A 357 -22.55 -17.30 -5.27
N PHE A 358 -23.33 -17.08 -4.20
CA PHE A 358 -24.20 -15.91 -4.05
C PHE A 358 -23.57 -14.84 -3.16
N VAL A 359 -22.85 -15.25 -2.11
CA VAL A 359 -22.24 -14.37 -1.11
C VAL A 359 -20.72 -14.42 -1.22
N THR A 360 -20.15 -13.29 -1.61
CA THR A 360 -18.71 -13.07 -1.81
C THR A 360 -18.14 -12.13 -0.75
N ASP A 361 -16.82 -11.97 -0.72
CA ASP A 361 -16.15 -10.95 0.12
C ASP A 361 -16.66 -9.53 -0.19
N ALA A 362 -17.07 -9.27 -1.45
CA ALA A 362 -17.63 -7.99 -1.85
C ALA A 362 -18.98 -7.71 -1.19
N THR A 363 -19.82 -8.74 -1.09
CA THR A 363 -21.14 -8.64 -0.46
C THR A 363 -21.02 -8.19 0.99
N VAL A 364 -20.08 -8.80 1.74
CA VAL A 364 -19.76 -8.44 3.13
C VAL A 364 -19.30 -6.98 3.24
N SER A 365 -18.43 -6.56 2.32
CA SER A 365 -17.82 -5.24 2.32
C SER A 365 -18.82 -4.13 2.03
N VAL A 366 -19.68 -4.33 1.02
CA VAL A 366 -20.74 -3.40 0.67
C VAL A 366 -21.81 -3.34 1.77
N PHE A 367 -22.13 -4.47 2.40
CA PHE A 367 -23.04 -4.51 3.54
C PHE A 367 -22.54 -3.65 4.70
N VAL A 368 -21.30 -3.84 5.16
CA VAL A 368 -20.74 -3.02 6.25
C VAL A 368 -20.59 -1.56 5.83
N ALA A 369 -20.20 -1.29 4.58
CA ALA A 369 -20.14 0.07 4.05
C ALA A 369 -21.52 0.75 4.09
N ALA A 370 -22.60 0.04 3.72
CA ALA A 370 -23.95 0.57 3.81
C ALA A 370 -24.36 0.86 5.27
N LEU A 371 -23.98 0.00 6.22
CA LEU A 371 -24.22 0.25 7.64
C LEU A 371 -23.57 1.55 8.14
N LEU A 372 -22.41 1.95 7.62
CA LEU A 372 -21.78 3.22 7.97
C LEU A 372 -22.62 4.46 7.58
N PHE A 373 -23.47 4.34 6.56
CA PHE A 373 -24.42 5.41 6.18
C PHE A 373 -25.73 5.37 6.98
N VAL A 374 -25.98 4.28 7.72
CA VAL A 374 -27.20 4.08 8.52
C VAL A 374 -26.97 4.40 10.00
N PHE A 375 -25.83 3.98 10.56
CA PHE A 375 -25.57 4.16 11.99
C PHE A 375 -25.32 5.62 12.37
N PRO A 376 -25.91 6.13 13.46
CA PRO A 376 -25.76 7.51 13.90
C PRO A 376 -24.37 7.75 14.52
N SER A 377 -23.85 8.97 14.34
CA SER A 377 -22.58 9.43 14.91
C SER A 377 -22.62 9.74 16.41
N LYS A 378 -23.83 9.99 16.95
CA LYS A 378 -24.09 10.25 18.37
C LYS A 378 -24.97 9.13 18.94
N PRO A 379 -24.87 8.82 20.24
CA PRO A 379 -25.71 7.80 20.84
C PRO A 379 -27.19 8.18 20.71
N PRO A 380 -28.07 7.24 20.33
CA PRO A 380 -29.50 7.51 20.27
C PRO A 380 -30.01 7.88 21.66
N GLN A 381 -30.88 8.89 21.75
CA GLN A 381 -31.48 9.38 23.00
C GLN A 381 -32.46 8.36 23.66
N LEU A 382 -32.38 7.07 23.32
CA LEU A 382 -33.24 6.02 23.87
C LEU A 382 -33.02 5.80 25.38
N CYS A 383 -31.82 6.10 25.90
CA CYS A 383 -31.48 6.04 27.32
C CYS A 383 -31.61 7.40 28.03
N SER A 384 -32.67 8.17 27.72
CA SER A 384 -32.94 9.46 28.38
C SER A 384 -33.52 9.34 29.80
N TRP A 385 -33.71 8.12 30.32
CA TRP A 385 -34.18 7.90 31.70
C TRP A 385 -33.15 8.27 32.79
N ARG A 386 -31.92 8.68 32.45
CA ARG A 386 -30.84 8.93 33.43
C ARG A 386 -30.19 10.31 33.38
N LYS A 387 -30.65 11.24 32.54
CA LYS A 387 -30.10 12.61 32.47
C LYS A 387 -31.20 13.64 32.53
N GLN A 388 -31.86 13.71 33.69
CA GLN A 388 -32.59 14.91 34.09
C GLN A 388 -31.80 15.56 35.22
N SER A 389 -30.70 16.22 34.86
CA SER A 389 -30.11 17.24 35.72
C SER A 389 -30.63 18.58 35.21
N PHE A 390 -31.38 19.25 36.08
CA PHE A 390 -31.69 20.67 36.01
C PHE A 390 -30.37 21.44 35.85
N ASP A 391 -30.15 22.06 34.69
CA ASP A 391 -29.69 23.45 34.57
C ASP A 391 -29.52 23.84 33.08
N THR A 392 -30.46 24.69 32.66
CA THR A 392 -30.46 25.67 31.55
C THR A 392 -29.40 25.59 30.43
N ALA A 393 -29.86 25.24 29.22
CA ALA A 393 -29.89 26.13 28.06
C ALA A 393 -30.75 25.49 26.94
N PRO A 394 -31.70 26.19 26.29
CA PRO A 394 -32.37 25.69 25.11
C PRO A 394 -31.44 25.89 23.91
N GLN A 395 -30.61 24.90 23.60
CA GLN A 395 -29.86 24.88 22.34
C GLN A 395 -30.58 24.00 21.32
N SER A 396 -30.68 24.56 20.12
CA SER A 396 -31.41 24.12 18.94
C SER A 396 -30.92 22.78 18.37
N ASP A 397 -31.29 21.66 19.00
CA ASP A 397 -30.98 20.30 18.51
C ASP A 397 -32.07 19.79 17.56
N SER A 398 -32.39 20.54 16.50
CA SER A 398 -33.33 20.12 15.44
C SER A 398 -32.63 19.72 14.14
N ASP A 399 -31.32 19.46 14.18
CA ASP A 399 -30.61 18.88 13.03
C ASP A 399 -30.45 17.36 13.24
N PRO A 400 -30.83 16.53 12.25
CA PRO A 400 -30.68 15.09 12.35
C PRO A 400 -29.22 14.72 12.59
N THR A 401 -28.97 13.83 13.57
CA THR A 401 -27.61 13.35 13.85
C THR A 401 -27.02 12.75 12.58
N PRO A 402 -25.87 13.22 12.08
CA PRO A 402 -25.31 12.70 10.85
C PRO A 402 -24.91 11.23 11.06
N ALA A 403 -24.97 10.44 9.99
CA ALA A 403 -24.46 9.08 9.99
C ALA A 403 -22.93 9.05 10.21
N LEU A 404 -22.37 7.88 10.49
CA LEU A 404 -20.92 7.71 10.66
C LEU A 404 -20.13 8.11 9.41
N LEU A 405 -20.71 7.91 8.23
CA LEU A 405 -20.18 8.33 6.95
C LEU A 405 -21.24 9.08 6.13
N THR A 406 -20.82 10.14 5.44
CA THR A 406 -21.69 10.91 4.53
C THR A 406 -21.15 10.83 3.11
N TRP A 407 -22.03 10.91 2.11
CA TRP A 407 -21.61 10.78 0.71
C TRP A 407 -20.57 11.85 0.32
N LYS A 408 -20.67 13.05 0.88
CA LYS A 408 -19.71 14.14 0.65
C LYS A 408 -18.30 13.79 1.13
N VAL A 409 -18.17 13.13 2.29
CA VAL A 409 -16.88 12.66 2.81
C VAL A 409 -16.33 11.55 1.91
N THR A 410 -17.18 10.58 1.56
CA THR A 410 -16.82 9.48 0.66
C THR A 410 -16.34 9.99 -0.69
N GLN A 411 -17.12 10.85 -1.35
CA GLN A 411 -16.76 11.44 -2.65
C GLN A 411 -15.40 12.15 -2.61
N LYS A 412 -15.09 12.87 -1.53
CA LYS A 412 -13.86 13.63 -1.39
C LYS A 412 -12.64 12.75 -1.08
N LYS A 413 -12.79 11.72 -0.23
CA LYS A 413 -11.67 10.91 0.26
C LYS A 413 -11.42 9.63 -0.55
N MET A 414 -12.41 9.15 -1.30
CA MET A 414 -12.26 7.92 -2.09
C MET A 414 -11.27 8.08 -3.25
N PRO A 415 -10.33 7.14 -3.45
CA PRO A 415 -9.42 7.12 -4.59
C PRO A 415 -10.10 6.50 -5.83
N TRP A 416 -11.01 7.23 -6.46
CA TRP A 416 -11.77 6.80 -7.65
C TRP A 416 -10.88 6.32 -8.81
N SER A 417 -9.67 6.87 -8.90
CA SER A 417 -8.70 6.50 -9.94
C SER A 417 -8.34 5.02 -9.90
N ILE A 418 -8.21 4.43 -8.71
CA ILE A 418 -7.83 3.03 -8.55
C ILE A 418 -8.98 2.11 -8.97
N ILE A 419 -10.23 2.49 -8.67
CA ILE A 419 -11.43 1.72 -9.08
C ILE A 419 -11.51 1.64 -10.61
N LEU A 420 -11.32 2.77 -11.30
CA LEU A 420 -11.30 2.81 -12.76
C LEU A 420 -10.10 2.04 -13.33
N LEU A 421 -8.94 2.12 -12.69
CA LEU A 421 -7.73 1.41 -13.09
C LEU A 421 -7.92 -0.11 -13.07
N LEU A 422 -8.51 -0.65 -12.00
CA LEU A 422 -8.86 -2.07 -11.90
C LEU A 422 -9.81 -2.49 -13.03
N GLY A 423 -10.87 -1.70 -13.27
CA GLY A 423 -11.81 -1.97 -14.36
C GLY A 423 -11.18 -2.00 -15.75
N GLY A 424 -10.29 -1.04 -16.04
CA GLY A 424 -9.51 -1.01 -17.28
C GLY A 424 -8.56 -2.21 -17.42
N GLY A 425 -7.97 -2.65 -16.30
CA GLY A 425 -7.16 -3.86 -16.25
C GLY A 425 -7.93 -5.14 -16.53
N PHE A 426 -9.13 -5.29 -15.96
CA PHE A 426 -10.01 -6.43 -16.25
C PHE A 426 -10.50 -6.41 -17.69
N ALA A 427 -10.79 -5.22 -18.22
CA ALA A 427 -11.09 -5.05 -19.64
C ALA A 427 -9.92 -5.55 -20.49
N LEU A 428 -8.70 -5.09 -20.25
CA LEU A 428 -7.50 -5.54 -20.97
C LEU A 428 -7.35 -7.06 -20.94
N ALA A 429 -7.46 -7.67 -19.77
CA ALA A 429 -7.33 -9.11 -19.62
C ALA A 429 -8.37 -9.88 -20.43
N LYS A 430 -9.64 -9.47 -20.35
CA LYS A 430 -10.70 -10.10 -21.16
C LYS A 430 -10.49 -9.87 -22.66
N GLY A 431 -10.00 -8.69 -23.04
CA GLY A 431 -9.62 -8.37 -24.41
C GLY A 431 -8.50 -9.28 -24.93
N CYS A 432 -7.47 -9.54 -24.12
CA CYS A 432 -6.37 -10.45 -24.46
C CYS A 432 -6.85 -11.89 -24.68
N GLU A 433 -7.78 -12.36 -23.85
CA GLU A 433 -8.39 -13.68 -23.95
C GLU A 433 -9.24 -13.80 -25.23
N VAL A 434 -10.22 -12.91 -25.41
CA VAL A 434 -11.18 -12.94 -26.54
C VAL A 434 -10.50 -12.69 -27.89
N SER A 435 -9.42 -11.91 -27.92
CA SER A 435 -8.65 -11.67 -29.14
C SER A 435 -7.73 -12.83 -29.54
N GLY A 436 -7.46 -13.78 -28.63
CA GLY A 436 -6.45 -14.83 -28.80
C GLY A 436 -5.01 -14.36 -28.55
N LEU A 437 -4.79 -13.13 -28.10
CA LEU A 437 -3.47 -12.61 -27.77
C LEU A 437 -2.81 -13.38 -26.62
N SER A 438 -3.61 -13.78 -25.62
CA SER A 438 -3.14 -14.63 -24.51
C SER A 438 -2.54 -15.94 -25.01
N LYS A 439 -3.24 -16.63 -25.94
CA LYS A 439 -2.75 -17.87 -26.54
C LYS A 439 -1.47 -17.66 -27.34
N TRP A 440 -1.43 -16.61 -28.17
CA TRP A 440 -0.25 -16.28 -28.95
C TRP A 440 0.97 -15.99 -28.06
N LEU A 441 0.80 -15.22 -26.98
CA LEU A 441 1.86 -14.96 -26.00
C LEU A 441 2.30 -16.24 -25.31
N GLY A 442 1.36 -17.10 -24.93
CA GLY A 442 1.64 -18.41 -24.32
C GLY A 442 2.49 -19.30 -25.22
N ASP A 443 2.17 -19.39 -26.51
CA ASP A 443 2.91 -20.22 -27.47
C ASP A 443 4.40 -19.79 -27.58
N GLN A 444 4.67 -18.48 -27.52
CA GLN A 444 6.04 -17.93 -27.51
C GLN A 444 6.83 -18.30 -26.24
N MET A 445 6.14 -18.68 -25.16
CA MET A 445 6.77 -19.04 -23.88
C MET A 445 7.09 -20.54 -23.77
N SER A 446 6.78 -21.36 -24.78
CA SER A 446 7.08 -22.80 -24.79
C SER A 446 8.54 -23.16 -24.44
N PRO A 447 9.59 -22.41 -24.85
CA PRO A 447 10.98 -22.71 -24.47
C PRO A 447 11.25 -22.66 -22.96
N LEU A 448 10.43 -21.94 -22.19
CA LEU A 448 10.57 -21.81 -20.72
C LEU A 448 10.21 -23.11 -19.98
N GLN A 449 9.55 -24.08 -20.62
CA GLN A 449 9.25 -25.39 -20.02
C GLN A 449 10.51 -26.14 -19.55
N SER A 450 11.68 -25.81 -20.09
CA SER A 450 12.96 -26.41 -19.70
C SER A 450 13.54 -25.87 -18.38
N ILE A 451 13.02 -24.76 -17.87
CA ILE A 451 13.53 -24.08 -16.67
C ILE A 451 12.69 -24.51 -15.45
N PRO A 452 13.32 -24.81 -14.29
CA PRO A 452 12.57 -25.20 -13.11
C PRO A 452 11.64 -24.06 -12.63
N PRO A 453 10.40 -24.36 -12.17
CA PRO A 453 9.41 -23.33 -11.83
C PRO A 453 9.90 -22.29 -10.82
N TRP A 454 10.66 -22.69 -9.81
CA TRP A 454 11.20 -21.78 -8.79
C TRP A 454 12.14 -20.73 -9.39
N ALA A 455 12.91 -21.07 -10.42
CA ALA A 455 13.82 -20.14 -11.09
C ALA A 455 13.05 -19.16 -11.96
N ILE A 456 12.00 -19.63 -12.65
CA ILE A 456 11.07 -18.77 -13.39
C ILE A 456 10.44 -17.74 -12.45
N ALA A 457 9.94 -18.17 -11.29
CA ALA A 457 9.33 -17.28 -10.31
C ALA A 457 10.30 -16.18 -9.82
N ILE A 458 11.56 -16.52 -9.50
CA ILE A 458 12.56 -15.54 -9.06
C ILE A 458 12.88 -14.52 -10.15
N VAL A 459 13.10 -14.97 -11.39
CA VAL A 459 13.42 -14.09 -12.52
C VAL A 459 12.28 -13.12 -12.78
N LEU A 460 11.03 -13.60 -12.77
CA LEU A 460 9.86 -12.76 -12.97
C LEU A 460 9.65 -11.77 -11.81
N CYS A 461 9.85 -12.19 -10.57
CA CYS A 461 9.78 -11.31 -9.41
C CYS A 461 10.83 -10.20 -9.48
N LEU A 462 12.07 -10.51 -9.89
CA LEU A 462 13.14 -9.53 -10.07
C LEU A 462 12.83 -8.54 -11.19
N MET A 463 12.31 -9.03 -12.31
CA MET A 463 11.87 -8.19 -13.42
C MET A 463 10.77 -7.22 -12.96
N ILE A 464 9.76 -7.71 -12.25
CA ILE A 464 8.63 -6.90 -11.78
C ILE A 464 9.04 -5.91 -10.70
N ALA A 465 9.85 -6.33 -9.72
CA ALA A 465 10.39 -5.42 -8.71
C ALA A 465 11.20 -4.30 -9.34
N THR A 466 12.01 -4.58 -10.36
CA THR A 466 12.78 -3.54 -11.08
C THR A 466 11.86 -2.61 -11.87
N PHE A 467 10.84 -3.16 -12.53
CA PHE A 467 9.90 -2.40 -13.34
C PHE A 467 8.99 -1.49 -12.50
N THR A 468 8.64 -1.94 -11.30
CA THR A 468 7.78 -1.17 -10.38
C THR A 468 8.51 0.01 -9.74
N GLU A 469 9.84 0.09 -9.82
CA GLU A 469 10.59 1.28 -9.39
C GLU A 469 10.35 2.50 -10.29
N CYS A 470 9.94 2.28 -11.54
CA CYS A 470 9.69 3.35 -12.51
C CYS A 470 8.23 3.47 -12.95
N THR A 471 7.35 2.60 -12.45
CA THR A 471 5.93 2.52 -12.84
C THR A 471 5.04 2.31 -11.62
N SER A 472 3.80 2.80 -11.65
CA SER A 472 2.83 2.55 -10.57
C SER A 472 2.61 1.05 -10.28
N ASN A 473 2.66 0.66 -9.01
CA ASN A 473 2.46 -0.73 -8.55
C ASN A 473 1.23 -1.41 -9.17
N VAL A 474 0.10 -0.69 -9.21
CA VAL A 474 -1.18 -1.23 -9.72
C VAL A 474 -1.12 -1.42 -11.24
N ALA A 475 -0.49 -0.48 -11.96
CA ALA A 475 -0.30 -0.59 -13.40
C ALA A 475 0.63 -1.74 -13.76
N THR A 476 1.73 -1.91 -13.01
CA THR A 476 2.66 -3.04 -13.16
C THR A 476 1.93 -4.38 -13.00
N ALA A 477 1.18 -4.57 -11.91
CA ALA A 477 0.41 -5.80 -11.71
C ALA A 477 -0.62 -6.03 -12.84
N THR A 478 -1.31 -4.98 -13.26
CA THR A 478 -2.33 -5.05 -14.32
C THR A 478 -1.75 -5.46 -15.67
N LEU A 479 -0.53 -4.99 -15.98
CA LEU A 479 0.16 -5.31 -17.22
C LEU A 479 0.68 -6.76 -17.24
N PHE A 480 1.33 -7.19 -16.16
CA PHE A 480 2.05 -8.47 -16.17
C PHE A 480 1.15 -9.67 -15.85
N LEU A 481 0.16 -9.54 -14.97
CA LEU A 481 -0.61 -10.71 -14.50
C LEU A 481 -1.34 -11.50 -15.61
N PRO A 482 -1.97 -10.87 -16.62
CA PRO A 482 -2.57 -11.62 -17.73
C PRO A 482 -1.54 -12.39 -18.56
N ILE A 483 -0.34 -11.84 -18.71
CA ILE A 483 0.77 -12.48 -19.42
C ILE A 483 1.27 -13.69 -18.61
N LEU A 484 1.41 -13.53 -17.29
CA LEU A 484 1.82 -14.61 -16.39
C LEU A 484 0.81 -15.75 -16.34
N ALA A 485 -0.49 -15.44 -16.34
CA ALA A 485 -1.55 -16.44 -16.42
C ALA A 485 -1.43 -17.26 -17.72
N SER A 486 -1.34 -16.57 -18.87
CA SER A 486 -1.21 -17.22 -20.19
C SER A 486 0.07 -18.07 -20.29
N MET A 487 1.17 -17.56 -19.76
CA MET A 487 2.43 -18.28 -19.66
C MET A 487 2.27 -19.55 -18.82
N SER A 488 1.67 -19.44 -17.62
CA SER A 488 1.50 -20.57 -16.71
C SER A 488 0.67 -21.71 -17.31
N GLN A 489 -0.37 -21.38 -18.08
CA GLN A 489 -1.19 -22.36 -18.80
C GLN A 489 -0.38 -23.04 -19.93
N SER A 490 0.42 -22.29 -20.67
CA SER A 490 1.23 -22.82 -21.78
C SER A 490 2.36 -23.76 -21.30
N ILE A 491 3.01 -23.41 -20.19
CA ILE A 491 4.10 -24.23 -19.63
C ILE A 491 3.60 -25.31 -18.65
N GLY A 492 2.31 -25.34 -18.34
CA GLY A 492 1.69 -26.35 -17.47
C GLY A 492 2.06 -26.24 -15.99
N ILE A 493 2.31 -25.02 -15.48
CA ILE A 493 2.53 -24.78 -14.04
C ILE A 493 1.32 -24.15 -13.40
N ASN A 494 1.11 -24.40 -12.10
CA ASN A 494 0.02 -23.77 -11.37
C ASN A 494 0.11 -22.23 -11.47
N PRO A 495 -0.93 -21.52 -11.96
CA PRO A 495 -0.88 -20.07 -12.16
C PRO A 495 -0.53 -19.30 -10.88
N LEU A 496 -1.00 -19.77 -9.72
CA LEU A 496 -0.75 -19.15 -8.42
C LEU A 496 0.74 -19.14 -8.05
N TYR A 497 1.50 -20.13 -8.54
CA TYR A 497 2.93 -20.25 -8.27
C TYR A 497 3.74 -19.07 -8.82
N VAL A 498 3.27 -18.42 -9.89
CA VAL A 498 3.91 -17.24 -10.48
C VAL A 498 3.13 -15.95 -10.20
N MET A 499 1.80 -15.99 -10.24
CA MET A 499 0.97 -14.80 -10.11
C MET A 499 1.02 -14.20 -8.70
N ILE A 500 0.99 -15.00 -7.63
CA ILE A 500 1.06 -14.50 -6.25
C ILE A 500 2.43 -13.82 -5.98
N PRO A 501 3.59 -14.48 -6.21
CA PRO A 501 4.90 -13.85 -6.03
C PRO A 501 5.09 -12.55 -6.82
N CYS A 502 4.64 -12.53 -8.06
CA CYS A 502 4.77 -11.38 -8.94
C CYS A 502 3.88 -10.21 -8.49
N THR A 503 2.68 -10.49 -7.98
CA THR A 503 1.78 -9.48 -7.42
C THR A 503 2.39 -8.79 -6.21
N LEU A 504 2.94 -9.56 -5.28
CA LEU A 504 3.62 -9.02 -4.11
C LEU A 504 4.88 -8.23 -4.50
N SER A 505 5.65 -8.73 -5.48
CA SER A 505 6.84 -8.05 -6.01
C SER A 505 6.52 -6.69 -6.65
N ALA A 506 5.32 -6.51 -7.23
CA ALA A 506 4.89 -5.21 -7.73
C ALA A 506 4.73 -4.16 -6.62
N SER A 507 4.64 -4.57 -5.36
CA SER A 507 4.61 -3.68 -4.19
C SER A 507 6.00 -3.37 -3.62
N PHE A 508 7.07 -4.01 -4.13
CA PHE A 508 8.45 -3.85 -3.67
C PHE A 508 9.18 -2.75 -4.44
N ALA A 509 8.66 -1.53 -4.32
CA ALA A 509 9.27 -0.32 -4.85
C ALA A 509 9.98 0.43 -3.72
N PHE A 510 11.21 0.03 -3.42
CA PHE A 510 11.99 0.54 -2.28
C PHE A 510 13.15 1.46 -2.69
N MET A 511 13.56 1.49 -3.96
CA MET A 511 14.80 2.15 -4.37
C MET A 511 14.63 3.65 -4.64
N LEU A 512 13.56 4.05 -5.34
CA LEU A 512 13.41 5.42 -5.83
C LEU A 512 12.34 6.22 -5.07
N PRO A 513 12.55 7.54 -4.85
CA PRO A 513 11.54 8.40 -4.23
C PRO A 513 10.23 8.47 -5.01
N VAL A 514 10.34 8.48 -6.34
CA VAL A 514 9.19 8.65 -7.24
C VAL A 514 8.37 7.35 -7.38
N ALA A 515 8.95 6.20 -7.03
CA ALA A 515 8.32 4.90 -7.27
C ALA A 515 7.00 4.73 -6.52
N THR A 516 6.90 5.25 -5.29
CA THR A 516 5.64 5.21 -4.53
C THR A 516 5.40 6.51 -3.77
N PRO A 517 4.13 6.90 -3.55
CA PRO A 517 3.82 8.09 -2.75
C PRO A 517 4.38 8.04 -1.32
N PRO A 518 4.39 6.90 -0.59
CA PRO A 518 5.12 6.76 0.67
C PRO A 518 6.59 7.21 0.59
N ASN A 519 7.33 6.76 -0.43
CA ASN A 519 8.73 7.13 -0.61
C ASN A 519 8.87 8.64 -0.87
N ALA A 520 8.01 9.20 -1.72
CA ALA A 520 8.02 10.63 -2.05
C ALA A 520 7.70 11.52 -0.83
N ILE A 521 6.71 11.13 -0.01
CA ILE A 521 6.35 11.85 1.21
C ILE A 521 7.55 11.92 2.14
N VAL A 522 8.19 10.79 2.43
CA VAL A 522 9.33 10.75 3.34
C VAL A 522 10.52 11.53 2.77
N PHE A 523 10.78 11.42 1.47
CA PHE A 523 11.85 12.14 0.79
C PHE A 523 11.67 13.68 0.85
N SER A 524 10.43 14.17 0.81
CA SER A 524 10.12 15.60 0.86
C SER A 524 10.55 16.32 2.14
N TYR A 525 10.78 15.58 3.23
CA TYR A 525 11.27 16.13 4.51
C TYR A 525 12.78 16.40 4.54
N GLY A 526 13.53 16.05 3.48
CA GLY A 526 14.90 16.56 3.27
C GLY A 526 16.03 15.81 4.00
N TYR A 527 15.74 14.80 4.80
CA TYR A 527 16.79 14.00 5.48
C TYR A 527 17.48 12.96 4.58
N LEU A 528 16.83 12.55 3.49
CA LEU A 528 17.25 11.44 2.64
C LEU A 528 17.87 11.91 1.33
N LYS A 529 18.94 11.23 0.91
CA LYS A 529 19.47 11.33 -0.45
C LYS A 529 18.95 10.17 -1.30
N VAL A 530 18.85 10.37 -2.61
CA VAL A 530 18.46 9.30 -3.56
C VAL A 530 19.39 8.10 -3.44
N SER A 531 20.68 8.32 -3.19
CA SER A 531 21.66 7.24 -2.96
C SER A 531 21.36 6.40 -1.72
N ASP A 532 20.81 7.01 -0.68
CA ASP A 532 20.51 6.32 0.58
C ASP A 532 19.30 5.38 0.38
N MET A 533 18.28 5.85 -0.34
CA MET A 533 17.13 5.04 -0.75
C MET A 533 17.53 3.92 -1.71
N ALA A 534 18.31 4.23 -2.75
CA ALA A 534 18.70 3.23 -3.74
C ALA A 534 19.53 2.08 -3.12
N LYS A 535 20.52 2.40 -2.28
CA LYS A 535 21.37 1.38 -1.63
C LYS A 535 20.57 0.49 -0.68
N THR A 536 19.72 1.10 0.16
CA THR A 536 18.91 0.34 1.12
C THR A 536 17.80 -0.44 0.41
N GLY A 537 17.21 0.15 -0.64
CA GLY A 537 16.13 -0.41 -1.43
C GLY A 537 16.51 -1.63 -2.25
N ILE A 538 17.71 -1.66 -2.86
CA ILE A 538 18.18 -2.86 -3.60
C ILE A 538 18.21 -4.08 -2.68
N VAL A 539 18.75 -3.92 -1.47
CA VAL A 539 18.80 -5.01 -0.49
C VAL A 539 17.40 -5.38 -0.02
N MET A 540 16.51 -4.41 0.15
CA MET A 540 15.11 -4.68 0.48
C MET A 540 14.36 -5.44 -0.62
N ASN A 541 14.60 -5.14 -1.90
CA ASN A 541 14.03 -5.89 -3.03
C ASN A 541 14.51 -7.35 -3.00
N ILE A 542 15.80 -7.58 -2.74
CA ILE A 542 16.36 -8.93 -2.60
C ILE A 542 15.72 -9.67 -1.42
N ILE A 543 15.65 -9.03 -0.24
CA ILE A 543 14.99 -9.59 0.96
C ILE A 543 13.54 -9.96 0.64
N GLY A 544 12.80 -9.08 -0.04
CA GLY A 544 11.41 -9.30 -0.42
C GLY A 544 11.26 -10.53 -1.33
N ILE A 545 12.06 -10.62 -2.39
CA ILE A 545 12.04 -11.74 -3.34
C ILE A 545 12.38 -13.06 -2.64
N LEU A 546 13.40 -13.06 -1.77
CA LEU A 546 13.76 -14.25 -0.99
C LEU A 546 12.66 -14.67 -0.02
N SER A 547 12.03 -13.71 0.66
CA SER A 547 10.91 -13.97 1.59
C SER A 547 9.71 -14.57 0.86
N ILE A 548 9.32 -14.02 -0.29
CA ILE A 548 8.25 -14.57 -1.12
C ILE A 548 8.63 -15.97 -1.64
N THR A 549 9.86 -16.15 -2.09
CA THR A 549 10.34 -17.45 -2.59
C THR A 549 10.25 -18.52 -1.50
N LEU A 550 10.63 -18.16 -0.27
CA LEU A 550 10.45 -19.01 0.90
C LEU A 550 8.95 -19.29 1.13
N ALA A 551 8.11 -18.26 1.14
CA ALA A 551 6.67 -18.38 1.38
C ALA A 551 5.97 -19.31 0.38
N ILE A 552 6.19 -19.09 -0.92
CA ILE A 552 5.51 -19.84 -1.98
C ILE A 552 5.98 -21.30 -2.04
N ASN A 553 7.25 -21.58 -1.73
CA ASN A 553 7.79 -22.94 -1.74
C ASN A 553 7.59 -23.71 -0.42
N SER A 554 7.10 -23.06 0.64
CA SER A 554 6.84 -23.70 1.94
C SER A 554 5.35 -23.76 2.26
N TRP A 555 4.78 -22.81 3.01
CA TRP A 555 3.37 -22.85 3.39
C TRP A 555 2.44 -22.51 2.23
N GLY A 556 2.86 -21.71 1.25
CA GLY A 556 2.08 -21.45 0.04
C GLY A 556 1.82 -22.73 -0.77
N ARG A 557 2.83 -23.61 -0.85
CA ARG A 557 2.72 -24.92 -1.48
C ARG A 557 1.66 -25.80 -0.83
N ALA A 558 1.58 -25.80 0.50
CA ALA A 558 0.57 -26.53 1.26
C ALA A 558 -0.82 -25.89 1.17
N LEU A 559 -0.90 -24.56 1.24
CA LEU A 559 -2.16 -23.81 1.25
C LEU A 559 -2.90 -23.87 -0.10
N PHE A 560 -2.15 -23.78 -1.20
CA PHE A 560 -2.72 -23.68 -2.56
C PHE A 560 -2.50 -24.93 -3.42
N SER A 561 -1.95 -26.02 -2.86
CA SER A 561 -1.64 -27.27 -3.58
C SER A 561 -0.84 -27.01 -4.87
N LEU A 562 0.27 -26.28 -4.78
CA LEU A 562 0.98 -25.73 -5.95
C LEU A 562 1.74 -26.77 -6.80
N ASP A 563 1.82 -28.02 -6.33
CA ASP A 563 2.54 -29.11 -7.03
C ASP A 563 1.82 -29.67 -8.24
N THR A 564 0.49 -29.52 -8.28
CA THR A 564 -0.33 -30.03 -9.36
C THR A 564 -0.85 -28.87 -10.19
N PHE A 565 -0.95 -29.11 -11.50
CA PHE A 565 -1.67 -28.20 -12.37
C PHE A 565 -3.18 -28.36 -12.11
N PRO A 566 -3.87 -27.31 -11.66
CA PRO A 566 -5.25 -27.44 -11.26
C PRO A 566 -6.17 -27.60 -12.46
N SER A 567 -7.25 -28.38 -12.31
CA SER A 567 -8.23 -28.64 -13.38
C SER A 567 -8.91 -27.35 -13.86
N TRP A 568 -9.20 -26.41 -12.97
CA TRP A 568 -9.79 -25.11 -13.29
C TRP A 568 -8.89 -24.20 -14.11
N ALA A 569 -7.58 -24.46 -14.18
CA ALA A 569 -6.65 -23.71 -15.03
C ALA A 569 -6.51 -24.32 -16.44
N ASN A 570 -7.04 -25.52 -16.65
CA ASN A 570 -6.91 -26.28 -17.89
C ASN A 570 -7.96 -25.88 -18.92
N THR A 571 -7.71 -24.78 -19.64
CA THR A 571 -8.58 -24.33 -20.74
C THR A 571 -8.39 -25.13 -22.04
N THR A 572 -7.54 -26.16 -22.06
CA THR A 572 -7.33 -27.06 -23.21
C THR A 572 -8.39 -28.17 -23.31
N ALA A 573 -9.36 -28.22 -22.40
CA ALA A 573 -10.49 -29.15 -22.43
C ALA A 573 -11.76 -28.54 -23.06
N VAL A 574 -11.66 -27.96 -24.26
CA VAL A 574 -12.77 -27.80 -25.22
C VAL A 574 -12.25 -27.95 -26.64
#